data_AF-A0A7V7EA79-F1
#
_entry.id   AF-A0A7V7EA79-F1
#
_cell.length_a   1.000
_cell.length_b   1.000
_cell.length_c   1.000
_cell.angle_alpha   90.00
_cell.angle_beta   90.00
_cell.angle_gamma   90.00
#
_symmetry.space_group_name_H-M   'P 1'
#
loop_
_entity.id
_entity.type
_entity.pdbx_description
1 polymer ?
#
loop_
_entity_poly.entity_id
_entity_poly.type
_entity_poly.pdbx_seq_one_letter_code
_entity_poly.pdbx_strand_id
1 'polypeptide(L)'
;MAEIGDFTARINEISTGFKGSMILFAANDAGVFALLEEERSADELAAVAGWHPRAARMLLDALVALDLIGKSEGRYRNTPIASACLVPGGKAYQGHIIKHQQNGWDAWARLEVSLRSGTAVERDAHERSPEELRAFILGMRDTARISARTMCDVVDLSTHRHMLDLGAGPATYAIVFTQRHPELRATVFDVPEVIPIAREQVAAAGLDERFAYIEGDMLADDLGSDYDLVLASNIIHMYGPVENRALMKRCYDALAPSGLLIVKDFLVDDGRSGPAFGLLFALQMLIHTPCGDTYATSELSEWTNEAGFAEGRLIELTPQARLWLAGKPPARSAG
;
A
#
# COMPACT_ATOMS: atom_id res chain seq x y z
N MET A 1 -18.36 22.12 -30.28
CA MET A 1 -17.86 20.86 -30.88
C MET A 1 -16.59 20.37 -30.20
N ALA A 2 -15.60 21.23 -29.91
CA ALA A 2 -14.42 20.85 -29.12
C ALA A 2 -14.77 20.22 -27.76
N GLU A 3 -15.69 20.83 -27.00
CA GLU A 3 -16.10 20.33 -25.68
C GLU A 3 -16.75 18.93 -25.71
N ILE A 4 -17.57 18.60 -26.72
CA ILE A 4 -18.21 17.27 -26.83
C ILE A 4 -17.15 16.20 -27.19
N GLY A 5 -16.16 16.55 -28.02
CA GLY A 5 -15.04 15.65 -28.34
C GLY A 5 -14.23 15.30 -27.09
N ASP A 6 -13.90 16.30 -26.27
CA ASP A 6 -13.14 16.09 -25.04
C ASP A 6 -13.92 15.28 -24.00
N PHE A 7 -15.23 15.51 -23.86
CA PHE A 7 -16.07 14.71 -22.97
C PHE A 7 -16.16 13.25 -23.40
N THR A 8 -16.35 12.99 -24.69
CA THR A 8 -16.41 11.62 -25.20
C THR A 8 -15.07 10.89 -25.10
N ALA A 9 -13.96 11.60 -25.34
CA ALA A 9 -12.61 11.06 -25.13
C ALA A 9 -12.41 10.63 -23.66
N ARG A 10 -12.80 11.46 -22.70
CA ARG A 10 -12.68 11.13 -21.27
C ARG A 10 -13.52 9.93 -20.86
N ILE A 11 -14.76 9.83 -21.32
CA ILE A 11 -15.62 8.66 -21.03
C ILE A 11 -15.07 7.38 -21.68
N ASN A 12 -14.53 7.48 -22.89
CA ASN A 12 -13.90 6.34 -23.57
C ASN A 12 -12.63 5.89 -22.83
N GLU A 13 -11.81 6.81 -22.35
CA GLU A 13 -10.63 6.50 -21.54
C GLU A 13 -11.01 5.73 -20.28
N ILE A 14 -12.03 6.19 -19.53
CA ILE A 14 -12.50 5.53 -18.31
C ILE A 14 -13.10 4.14 -18.64
N SER A 15 -14.05 4.08 -19.59
CA SER A 15 -14.76 2.84 -19.91
C SER A 15 -13.88 1.75 -20.52
N THR A 16 -12.75 2.13 -21.14
CA THR A 16 -11.81 1.18 -21.75
C THR A 16 -10.48 1.05 -21.03
N GLY A 17 -10.26 1.81 -19.96
CA GLY A 17 -9.01 1.82 -19.20
C GLY A 17 -8.57 0.44 -18.71
N PHE A 18 -9.54 -0.43 -18.39
CA PHE A 18 -9.26 -1.82 -18.02
C PHE A 18 -8.46 -2.61 -19.06
N LYS A 19 -8.58 -2.28 -20.36
CA LYS A 19 -7.85 -2.97 -21.42
C LYS A 19 -6.34 -2.76 -21.26
N GLY A 20 -5.93 -1.53 -20.94
CA GLY A 20 -4.53 -1.20 -20.64
C GLY A 20 -4.02 -1.99 -19.43
N SER A 21 -4.82 -2.06 -18.37
CA SER A 21 -4.49 -2.87 -17.18
C SER A 21 -4.32 -4.35 -17.52
N MET A 22 -5.23 -4.95 -18.30
CA MET A 22 -5.13 -6.36 -18.69
C MET A 22 -3.91 -6.65 -19.57
N ILE A 23 -3.53 -5.72 -20.45
CA ILE A 23 -2.29 -5.80 -21.24
C ILE A 23 -1.07 -5.79 -20.32
N LEU A 24 -1.03 -4.85 -19.35
CA LEU A 24 0.05 -4.75 -18.38
C LEU A 24 0.14 -6.01 -17.50
N PHE A 25 -0.99 -6.54 -17.03
CA PHE A 25 -1.05 -7.76 -16.23
C PHE A 25 -0.47 -8.95 -16.98
N ALA A 26 -0.90 -9.17 -18.23
CA ALA A 26 -0.40 -10.27 -19.06
C ALA A 26 1.11 -10.15 -19.32
N ALA A 27 1.60 -8.94 -19.60
CA ALA A 27 3.02 -8.70 -19.82
C ALA A 27 3.88 -8.88 -18.55
N ASN A 28 3.36 -8.46 -17.39
CA ASN A 28 4.00 -8.65 -16.10
C ASN A 28 4.08 -10.13 -15.70
N ASP A 29 2.97 -10.87 -15.81
CA ASP A 29 2.91 -12.31 -15.50
C ASP A 29 3.87 -13.14 -16.36
N ALA A 30 4.04 -12.75 -17.63
CA ALA A 30 4.94 -13.42 -18.55
C ALA A 30 6.39 -12.96 -18.48
N GLY A 31 6.73 -12.02 -17.59
CA GLY A 31 8.09 -11.53 -17.43
C GLY A 31 8.63 -10.77 -18.65
N VAL A 32 7.75 -10.21 -19.49
CA VAL A 32 8.11 -9.55 -20.76
C VAL A 32 9.17 -8.47 -20.54
N PHE A 33 9.01 -7.65 -19.51
CA PHE A 33 9.90 -6.52 -19.25
C PHE A 33 11.32 -6.96 -18.88
N ALA A 34 11.49 -8.08 -18.17
CA ALA A 34 12.83 -8.61 -17.90
C ALA A 34 13.54 -9.07 -19.18
N LEU A 35 12.79 -9.66 -20.12
CA LEU A 35 13.31 -10.12 -21.41
C LEU A 35 13.68 -8.96 -22.36
N LEU A 36 13.06 -7.80 -22.18
CA LEU A 36 13.23 -6.61 -23.03
C LEU A 36 14.23 -5.57 -22.51
N GLU A 37 15.05 -5.92 -21.50
CA GLU A 37 16.27 -5.16 -21.19
C GLU A 37 17.27 -5.22 -22.36
N GLU A 38 17.23 -6.31 -23.11
CA GLU A 38 17.87 -6.45 -24.41
C GLU A 38 16.83 -6.32 -25.53
N GLU A 39 17.26 -5.81 -26.68
CA GLU A 39 16.39 -5.68 -27.83
C GLU A 39 16.03 -7.06 -28.42
N ARG A 40 14.73 -7.30 -28.64
CA ARG A 40 14.21 -8.59 -29.13
C ARG A 40 13.11 -8.43 -30.17
N SER A 41 12.95 -9.41 -31.06
CA SER A 41 11.82 -9.48 -31.99
C SER A 41 10.60 -10.13 -31.32
N ALA A 42 9.43 -9.98 -31.94
CA ALA A 42 8.21 -10.65 -31.47
C ALA A 42 8.32 -12.19 -31.55
N ASP A 43 9.02 -12.72 -32.55
CA ASP A 43 9.22 -14.16 -32.74
C ASP A 43 10.14 -14.74 -31.67
N GLU A 44 11.18 -13.99 -31.28
CA GLU A 44 12.09 -14.36 -30.18
C GLU A 44 11.32 -14.44 -28.85
N LEU A 45 10.49 -13.43 -28.53
CA LEU A 45 9.67 -13.45 -27.32
C LEU A 45 8.61 -14.56 -27.35
N ALA A 46 7.99 -14.77 -28.51
CA ALA A 46 6.99 -15.82 -28.68
C ALA A 46 7.59 -17.21 -28.41
N ALA A 47 8.81 -17.46 -28.90
CA ALA A 47 9.51 -18.72 -28.67
C ALA A 47 9.84 -18.95 -27.18
N VAL A 48 10.29 -17.91 -26.47
CA VAL A 48 10.61 -18.00 -25.04
C VAL A 48 9.36 -18.19 -24.18
N ALA A 49 8.29 -17.46 -24.47
CA ALA A 49 7.06 -17.47 -23.68
C ALA A 49 6.05 -18.56 -24.10
N GLY A 50 6.33 -19.32 -25.16
CA GLY A 50 5.42 -20.33 -25.70
C GLY A 50 4.16 -19.74 -26.36
N TRP A 51 4.26 -18.55 -26.94
CA TRP A 51 3.14 -17.83 -27.54
C TRP A 51 3.04 -18.03 -29.04
N HIS A 52 1.83 -17.81 -29.57
CA HIS A 52 1.65 -17.69 -31.01
C HIS A 52 2.32 -16.39 -31.52
N PRO A 53 3.19 -16.44 -32.55
CA PRO A 53 3.96 -15.27 -33.01
C PRO A 53 3.09 -14.04 -33.34
N ARG A 54 1.99 -14.26 -34.07
CA ARG A 54 1.00 -13.20 -34.37
C ARG A 54 0.47 -12.52 -33.10
N ALA A 55 0.20 -13.28 -32.03
CA ALA A 55 -0.38 -12.75 -30.79
C ALA A 55 0.69 -12.01 -29.95
N ALA A 56 1.90 -12.55 -29.86
CA ALA A 56 3.03 -11.89 -29.22
C ALA A 56 3.28 -10.50 -29.85
N ARG A 57 3.30 -10.43 -31.18
CA ARG A 57 3.43 -9.18 -31.93
C ARG A 57 2.29 -8.19 -31.62
N MET A 58 1.04 -8.64 -31.44
CA MET A 58 -0.08 -7.77 -31.02
C MET A 58 0.09 -7.24 -29.61
N LEU A 59 0.51 -8.09 -28.67
CA LEU A 59 0.77 -7.69 -27.29
C LEU A 59 1.87 -6.63 -27.24
N LEU A 60 2.97 -6.85 -27.95
CA LEU A 60 4.09 -5.92 -28.00
C LEU A 60 3.71 -4.60 -28.68
N ASP A 61 2.97 -4.63 -29.79
CA ASP A 61 2.45 -3.40 -30.41
C ASP A 61 1.52 -2.63 -29.45
N ALA A 62 0.72 -3.33 -28.65
CA ALA A 62 -0.11 -2.70 -27.63
C ALA A 62 0.71 -2.09 -26.49
N LEU A 63 1.78 -2.74 -26.05
CA LEU A 63 2.72 -2.19 -25.06
C LEU A 63 3.48 -0.96 -25.60
N VAL A 64 3.74 -0.90 -26.90
CA VAL A 64 4.24 0.32 -27.57
C VAL A 64 3.21 1.44 -27.48
N ALA A 65 1.94 1.15 -27.77
CA ALA A 65 0.87 2.15 -27.67
C ALA A 65 0.59 2.64 -26.23
N LEU A 66 1.03 1.88 -25.22
CA LEU A 66 1.00 2.27 -23.81
C LEU A 66 2.30 2.94 -23.34
N ASP A 67 3.24 3.22 -24.26
CA ASP A 67 4.55 3.83 -24.01
C ASP A 67 5.44 3.06 -23.00
N LEU A 68 5.19 1.75 -22.82
CA LEU A 68 5.98 0.89 -21.94
C LEU A 68 7.19 0.30 -22.65
N ILE A 69 7.13 0.12 -23.97
CA ILE A 69 8.27 -0.37 -24.76
C ILE A 69 8.40 0.45 -26.05
N GLY A 70 9.63 0.60 -26.55
CA GLY A 70 9.92 1.16 -27.86
C GLY A 70 9.95 0.10 -28.95
N LYS A 71 9.80 0.52 -30.21
CA LYS A 71 9.94 -0.32 -31.39
C LYS A 71 10.85 0.34 -32.42
N SER A 72 11.88 -0.37 -32.88
CA SER A 72 12.81 0.06 -33.93
C SER A 72 13.12 -1.12 -34.84
N GLU A 73 13.06 -0.92 -36.16
CA GLU A 73 13.41 -1.94 -37.17
C GLU A 73 12.76 -3.33 -36.93
N GLY A 74 11.54 -3.36 -36.39
CA GLY A 74 10.81 -4.60 -36.10
C GLY A 74 11.20 -5.31 -34.79
N ARG A 75 12.07 -4.70 -33.99
CA ARG A 75 12.46 -5.16 -32.66
C ARG A 75 11.94 -4.21 -31.57
N TYR A 76 11.88 -4.74 -30.35
CA TYR A 76 11.28 -4.09 -29.18
C TYR A 76 12.28 -4.02 -28.03
N ARG A 77 12.16 -2.97 -27.20
CA ARG A 77 12.99 -2.76 -26.00
C ARG A 77 12.23 -1.95 -24.96
N ASN A 78 12.50 -2.14 -23.67
CA ASN A 78 11.91 -1.31 -22.61
C ASN A 78 12.12 0.19 -22.83
N THR A 79 11.10 0.99 -22.51
CA THR A 79 11.30 2.43 -22.24
C THR A 79 11.91 2.62 -20.84
N PRO A 80 12.45 3.81 -20.51
CA PRO A 80 13.02 4.06 -19.18
C PRO A 80 12.05 3.79 -18.02
N ILE A 81 10.75 4.05 -18.21
CA ILE A 81 9.73 3.76 -17.19
C ILE A 81 9.56 2.25 -16.96
N ALA A 82 9.54 1.44 -18.02
CA ALA A 82 9.43 -0.01 -17.88
C ALA A 82 10.69 -0.62 -17.23
N SER A 83 11.89 -0.19 -17.64
CA SER A 83 13.14 -0.65 -16.99
C SER A 83 13.18 -0.29 -15.49
N ALA A 84 12.71 0.89 -15.12
CA ALA A 84 12.72 1.32 -13.71
C ALA A 84 11.65 0.64 -12.86
N CYS A 85 10.44 0.44 -13.41
CA CYS A 85 9.25 0.07 -12.63
C CYS A 85 8.78 -1.37 -12.85
N LEU A 86 9.14 -2.03 -13.95
CA LEU A 86 8.54 -3.31 -14.36
C LEU A 86 9.57 -4.45 -14.45
N VAL A 87 10.86 -4.16 -14.27
CA VAL A 87 11.92 -5.16 -14.18
C VAL A 87 12.15 -5.59 -12.72
N PRO A 88 12.05 -6.89 -12.40
CA PRO A 88 12.27 -7.39 -11.04
C PRO A 88 13.60 -6.95 -10.43
N GLY A 89 13.58 -6.60 -9.14
CA GLY A 89 14.77 -6.14 -8.40
C GLY A 89 15.09 -4.65 -8.53
N GLY A 90 14.41 -3.92 -9.42
CA GLY A 90 14.53 -2.46 -9.54
C GLY A 90 14.11 -1.71 -8.27
N LYS A 91 14.71 -0.54 -8.03
CA LYS A 91 14.39 0.32 -6.86
C LYS A 91 12.94 0.82 -6.84
N ALA A 92 12.34 0.97 -8.02
CA ALA A 92 10.96 1.40 -8.21
C ALA A 92 10.06 0.27 -8.76
N TYR A 93 10.47 -0.99 -8.62
CA TYR A 93 9.71 -2.13 -9.11
C TYR A 93 8.28 -2.17 -8.55
N GLN A 94 7.30 -2.44 -9.41
CA GLN A 94 5.86 -2.45 -9.12
C GLN A 94 5.17 -3.77 -9.47
N GLY A 95 5.91 -4.80 -9.89
CA GLY A 95 5.27 -6.03 -10.38
C GLY A 95 4.40 -6.74 -9.34
N HIS A 96 4.73 -6.67 -8.04
CA HIS A 96 3.88 -7.25 -6.99
C HIS A 96 2.57 -6.47 -6.81
N ILE A 97 2.61 -5.12 -6.82
CA ILE A 97 1.39 -4.32 -6.71
C ILE A 97 0.50 -4.45 -7.96
N ILE A 98 1.11 -4.64 -9.13
CA ILE A 98 0.39 -4.98 -10.37
C ILE A 98 -0.31 -6.33 -10.22
N LYS A 99 0.40 -7.35 -9.70
CA LYS A 99 -0.19 -8.67 -9.45
C LYS A 99 -1.33 -8.62 -8.43
N HIS A 100 -1.17 -7.84 -7.36
CA HIS A 100 -2.23 -7.65 -6.37
C HIS A 100 -3.49 -7.02 -7.00
N GLN A 101 -3.33 -6.00 -7.86
CA GLN A 101 -4.46 -5.39 -8.57
C GLN A 101 -5.16 -6.40 -9.49
N GLN A 102 -4.41 -7.25 -10.18
CA GLN A 102 -4.96 -8.32 -11.01
C GLN A 102 -5.81 -9.29 -10.18
N ASN A 103 -5.33 -9.71 -9.00
CA ASN A 103 -6.07 -10.63 -8.12
C ASN A 103 -7.37 -10.00 -7.56
N GLY A 104 -7.50 -8.67 -7.56
CA GLY A 104 -8.71 -7.97 -7.16
C GLY A 104 -9.77 -7.81 -8.27
N TRP A 105 -9.47 -8.23 -9.50
CA TRP A 105 -10.29 -7.97 -10.68
C TRP A 105 -11.75 -8.45 -10.53
N ASP A 106 -11.94 -9.70 -10.09
CA ASP A 106 -13.28 -10.29 -10.00
C ASP A 106 -14.17 -9.57 -8.98
N ALA A 107 -13.56 -9.05 -7.91
CA ALA A 107 -14.28 -8.26 -6.91
C ALA A 107 -14.75 -6.91 -7.50
N TRP A 108 -13.90 -6.25 -8.29
CA TRP A 108 -14.26 -5.03 -9.01
C TRP A 108 -15.33 -5.26 -10.09
N ALA A 109 -15.28 -6.40 -10.80
CA ALA A 109 -16.31 -6.78 -11.75
C ALA A 109 -17.69 -6.97 -11.11
N ARG A 110 -17.73 -7.18 -9.78
CA ARG A 110 -18.93 -7.37 -8.96
C ARG A 110 -19.30 -6.15 -8.11
N LEU A 111 -18.76 -4.96 -8.38
CA LEU A 111 -19.00 -3.73 -7.60
C LEU A 111 -20.49 -3.48 -7.28
N GLU A 112 -21.39 -3.72 -8.23
CA GLU A 112 -22.85 -3.55 -8.05
C GLU A 112 -23.40 -4.36 -6.86
N VAL A 113 -22.81 -5.50 -6.54
CA VAL A 113 -23.19 -6.31 -5.36
C VAL A 113 -22.91 -5.52 -4.08
N SER A 114 -21.70 -4.98 -3.95
CA SER A 114 -21.32 -4.15 -2.80
C SER A 114 -22.10 -2.84 -2.72
N LEU A 115 -22.46 -2.23 -3.85
CA LEU A 115 -23.31 -1.03 -3.85
C LEU A 115 -24.72 -1.32 -3.31
N ARG A 116 -25.24 -2.53 -3.54
CA ARG A 116 -26.56 -2.95 -3.04
C ARG A 116 -26.53 -3.39 -1.58
N SER A 117 -25.47 -4.07 -1.16
CA SER A 117 -25.34 -4.60 0.20
C SER A 117 -24.76 -3.60 1.19
N GLY A 118 -24.00 -2.61 0.72
CA GLY A 118 -23.24 -1.68 1.57
C GLY A 118 -22.01 -2.31 2.24
N THR A 119 -21.55 -3.47 1.78
CA THR A 119 -20.42 -4.19 2.36
C THR A 119 -19.65 -4.98 1.29
N ALA A 120 -18.51 -5.58 1.67
CA ALA A 120 -17.68 -6.38 0.78
C ALA A 120 -18.48 -7.46 0.06
N VAL A 121 -18.05 -7.78 -1.16
CA VAL A 121 -18.55 -8.97 -1.85
C VAL A 121 -18.13 -10.19 -1.03
N GLU A 122 -19.09 -11.05 -0.68
CA GLU A 122 -18.76 -12.36 -0.11
C GLU A 122 -17.82 -13.08 -1.08
N ARG A 123 -16.57 -13.27 -0.64
CA ARG A 123 -15.61 -14.10 -1.37
C ARG A 123 -16.08 -15.54 -1.22
N ASP A 124 -16.10 -16.30 -2.32
CA ASP A 124 -16.45 -17.72 -2.32
C ASP A 124 -15.42 -18.54 -1.52
N ALA A 125 -15.54 -18.55 -0.18
CA ALA A 125 -14.80 -19.36 0.81
C ALA A 125 -13.27 -19.50 0.66
N HIS A 126 -12.63 -18.84 -0.30
CA HIS A 126 -11.20 -18.83 -0.50
C HIS A 126 -10.64 -17.63 0.25
N GLU A 127 -10.14 -17.92 1.45
CA GLU A 127 -9.01 -17.18 2.02
C GLU A 127 -7.98 -16.93 0.90
N ARG A 128 -7.34 -15.75 0.91
CA ARG A 128 -6.31 -15.42 -0.07
C ARG A 128 -5.31 -16.57 -0.14
N SER A 129 -4.98 -17.03 -1.35
CA SER A 129 -3.94 -18.05 -1.46
C SER A 129 -2.61 -17.51 -0.89
N PRO A 130 -1.69 -18.38 -0.42
CA PRO A 130 -0.37 -17.94 0.02
C PRO A 130 0.36 -17.07 -1.02
N GLU A 131 0.19 -17.36 -2.31
CA GLU A 131 0.75 -16.58 -3.42
C GLU A 131 0.08 -15.21 -3.54
N GLU A 132 -1.25 -15.13 -3.40
CA GLU A 132 -1.98 -13.85 -3.44
C GLU A 132 -1.64 -12.97 -2.24
N LEU A 133 -1.55 -13.56 -1.05
CA LEU A 133 -1.12 -12.89 0.17
C LEU A 133 0.30 -12.33 -0.02
N ARG A 134 1.22 -13.16 -0.53
CA ARG A 134 2.60 -12.73 -0.78
C ARG A 134 2.67 -11.59 -1.80
N ALA A 135 1.92 -11.67 -2.89
CA ALA A 135 1.84 -10.59 -3.87
C ALA A 135 1.28 -9.29 -3.26
N PHE A 136 0.26 -9.40 -2.39
CA PHE A 136 -0.28 -8.26 -1.65
C PHE A 136 0.77 -7.62 -0.73
N ILE A 137 1.38 -8.39 0.16
CA ILE A 137 2.33 -7.87 1.16
C ILE A 137 3.59 -7.29 0.48
N LEU A 138 4.14 -7.97 -0.54
CA LEU A 138 5.27 -7.44 -1.30
C LEU A 138 4.87 -6.26 -2.21
N GLY A 139 3.61 -6.21 -2.66
CA GLY A 139 3.06 -5.04 -3.35
C GLY A 139 3.00 -3.81 -2.43
N MET A 140 2.62 -4.00 -1.17
CA MET A 140 2.67 -2.93 -0.17
C MET A 140 4.10 -2.46 0.12
N ARG A 141 5.08 -3.37 0.08
CA ARG A 141 6.51 -3.01 0.19
C ARG A 141 6.91 -2.08 -0.95
N ASP A 142 6.56 -2.46 -2.17
CA ASP A 142 6.92 -1.75 -3.39
C ASP A 142 6.37 -0.31 -3.38
N THR A 143 5.14 -0.10 -2.89
CA THR A 143 4.51 1.23 -2.75
C THR A 143 5.02 2.02 -1.53
N ALA A 144 5.33 1.35 -0.43
CA ALA A 144 5.75 2.00 0.82
C ALA A 144 7.19 2.56 0.76
N ARG A 145 8.08 2.00 -0.07
CA ARG A 145 9.52 2.38 -0.10
C ARG A 145 9.80 3.87 -0.21
N ILE A 146 9.05 4.60 -1.05
CA ILE A 146 9.23 6.04 -1.22
C ILE A 146 8.66 6.77 -0.01
N SER A 147 7.41 6.47 0.35
CA SER A 147 6.71 7.06 1.50
C SER A 147 7.48 6.90 2.81
N ALA A 148 8.07 5.73 3.05
CA ALA A 148 8.86 5.45 4.24
C ALA A 148 10.11 6.35 4.33
N ARG A 149 10.81 6.57 3.22
CA ARG A 149 11.96 7.49 3.17
C ARG A 149 11.53 8.94 3.38
N THR A 150 10.48 9.37 2.68
CA THR A 150 9.93 10.73 2.83
C THR A 150 9.49 10.98 4.27
N MET A 151 8.96 9.98 4.96
CA MET A 151 8.55 10.12 6.35
C MET A 151 9.73 10.44 7.27
N CYS A 152 10.90 9.82 7.06
CA CYS A 152 12.13 10.16 7.79
C CYS A 152 12.62 11.58 7.53
N ASP A 153 12.23 12.20 6.43
CA ASP A 153 12.63 13.57 6.08
C ASP A 153 11.70 14.63 6.71
N VAL A 154 10.44 14.26 7.01
CA VAL A 154 9.41 15.18 7.53
C VAL A 154 9.05 14.95 9.00
N VAL A 155 9.44 13.81 9.58
CA VAL A 155 9.25 13.50 11.00
C VAL A 155 10.59 13.20 11.65
N ASP A 156 10.94 13.96 12.70
CA ASP A 156 12.13 13.69 13.49
C ASP A 156 11.90 12.51 14.44
N LEU A 157 12.51 11.38 14.11
CA LEU A 157 12.47 10.16 14.93
C LEU A 157 13.76 9.96 15.75
N SER A 158 14.66 10.94 15.77
CA SER A 158 16.00 10.79 16.38
C SER A 158 16.00 10.55 17.89
N THR A 159 14.94 10.94 18.60
CA THR A 159 14.77 10.75 20.04
C THR A 159 14.07 9.45 20.42
N HIS A 160 13.52 8.72 19.45
CA HIS A 160 12.79 7.48 19.67
C HIS A 160 13.74 6.27 19.69
N ARG A 161 13.42 5.25 20.47
CA ARG A 161 14.26 4.09 20.77
C ARG A 161 13.52 2.78 20.63
N HIS A 162 12.20 2.76 20.84
CA HIS A 162 11.40 1.55 20.70
C HIS A 162 10.05 1.83 20.06
N MET A 163 9.92 1.41 18.79
CA MET A 163 8.69 1.55 18.04
C MET A 163 7.85 0.28 17.98
N LEU A 164 6.54 0.45 17.90
CA LEU A 164 5.59 -0.55 17.42
C LEU A 164 5.15 -0.18 15.99
N ASP A 165 5.35 -1.08 15.04
CA ASP A 165 4.75 -1.01 13.69
C ASP A 165 3.49 -1.90 13.71
N LEU A 166 2.32 -1.27 13.82
CA LEU A 166 1.03 -1.94 14.03
C LEU A 166 0.37 -2.23 12.68
N GLY A 167 0.19 -3.51 12.35
CA GLY A 167 -0.20 -3.96 11.01
C GLY A 167 0.92 -3.69 9.99
N ALA A 168 2.13 -4.13 10.35
CA ALA A 168 3.37 -3.76 9.68
C ALA A 168 3.49 -4.25 8.23
N GLY A 169 2.71 -5.25 7.83
CA GLY A 169 2.78 -5.90 6.53
C GLY A 169 4.20 -6.39 6.23
N PRO A 170 4.89 -5.83 5.23
CA PRO A 170 6.28 -6.18 4.90
C PRO A 170 7.34 -5.56 5.84
N ALA A 171 6.93 -4.88 6.93
CA ALA A 171 7.78 -4.13 7.85
C ALA A 171 8.62 -3.02 7.18
N THR A 172 8.18 -2.50 6.03
CA THR A 172 8.98 -1.56 5.22
C THR A 172 9.27 -0.24 5.95
N TYR A 173 8.31 0.29 6.69
CA TYR A 173 8.51 1.51 7.48
C TYR A 173 9.48 1.27 8.63
N ALA A 174 9.23 0.26 9.45
CA ALA A 174 10.14 -0.12 10.53
C ALA A 174 11.57 -0.38 10.04
N ILE A 175 11.76 -1.09 8.91
CA ILE A 175 13.08 -1.34 8.31
C ILE A 175 13.77 -0.01 7.97
N VAL A 176 13.09 0.89 7.26
CA VAL A 176 13.67 2.18 6.85
C VAL A 176 13.99 3.05 8.05
N PHE A 177 13.10 3.13 9.05
CA PHE A 177 13.32 3.94 10.25
C PHE A 177 14.51 3.41 11.05
N THR A 178 14.58 2.09 11.22
CA THR A 178 15.65 1.42 11.95
C THR A 178 16.99 1.53 11.22
N GLN A 179 17.01 1.56 9.89
CA GLN A 179 18.23 1.88 9.11
C GLN A 179 18.69 3.33 9.29
N ARG A 180 17.75 4.28 9.36
CA ARG A 180 18.05 5.71 9.51
C ARG A 180 18.47 6.07 10.94
N HIS A 181 17.94 5.36 11.93
CA HIS A 181 18.15 5.60 13.35
C HIS A 181 18.76 4.35 14.02
N PRO A 182 20.10 4.30 14.19
CA PRO A 182 20.81 3.12 14.69
C PRO A 182 20.37 2.63 16.08
N GLU A 183 19.91 3.55 16.93
CA GLU A 183 19.44 3.25 18.29
C GLU A 183 17.97 2.81 18.36
N LEU A 184 17.22 2.91 17.26
CA LEU A 184 15.82 2.49 17.20
C LEU A 184 15.74 0.96 17.09
N ARG A 185 14.87 0.37 17.91
CA ARG A 185 14.40 -1.01 17.82
C ARG A 185 12.93 -1.02 17.43
N ALA A 186 12.49 -2.06 16.73
CA ALA A 186 11.11 -2.18 16.28
C ALA A 186 10.46 -3.47 16.76
N THR A 187 9.23 -3.37 17.23
CA THR A 187 8.31 -4.49 17.35
C THR A 187 7.35 -4.44 16.17
N VAL A 188 7.30 -5.52 15.39
CA VAL A 188 6.39 -5.69 14.25
C VAL A 188 5.19 -6.47 14.75
N PHE A 189 4.00 -5.90 14.64
CA PHE A 189 2.74 -6.57 14.96
C PHE A 189 1.94 -6.80 13.69
N ASP A 190 1.53 -8.04 13.43
CA ASP A 190 0.62 -8.37 12.34
C ASP A 190 -0.05 -9.74 12.58
N VAL A 191 -0.96 -10.13 11.70
CA VAL A 191 -1.59 -11.45 11.74
C VAL A 191 -0.56 -12.57 11.43
N PRO A 192 -0.75 -13.80 11.94
CA PRO A 192 0.23 -14.89 11.86
C PRO A 192 0.73 -15.20 10.44
N GLU A 193 -0.13 -15.10 9.43
CA GLU A 193 0.20 -15.38 8.04
C GLU A 193 1.10 -14.31 7.38
N VAL A 194 1.15 -13.10 7.94
CA VAL A 194 1.96 -11.98 7.42
C VAL A 194 3.36 -11.96 8.02
N ILE A 195 3.50 -12.30 9.31
CA ILE A 195 4.77 -12.22 10.05
C ILE A 195 5.94 -12.98 9.38
N PRO A 196 5.76 -14.18 8.79
CA PRO A 196 6.84 -14.84 8.04
C PRO A 196 7.40 -13.99 6.90
N ILE A 197 6.55 -13.25 6.18
CA ILE A 197 6.97 -12.38 5.08
C ILE A 197 7.74 -11.17 5.63
N ALA A 198 7.25 -10.56 6.73
CA ALA A 198 7.95 -9.48 7.42
C ALA A 198 9.35 -9.89 7.88
N ARG A 199 9.47 -11.08 8.49
CA ARG A 199 10.76 -11.66 8.92
C ARG A 199 11.73 -11.81 7.75
N GLU A 200 11.27 -12.33 6.61
CA GLU A 200 12.10 -12.44 5.40
C GLU A 200 12.64 -11.07 4.95
N GLN A 201 11.80 -10.02 4.96
CA GLN A 201 12.22 -8.69 4.55
C GLN A 201 13.22 -8.06 5.54
N VAL A 202 13.00 -8.25 6.84
CA VAL A 202 13.92 -7.76 7.90
C VAL A 202 15.26 -8.48 7.81
N ALA A 203 15.25 -9.80 7.61
CA ALA A 203 16.46 -10.60 7.44
C ALA A 203 17.25 -10.19 6.18
N ALA A 204 16.56 -9.96 5.07
CA ALA A 204 17.16 -9.44 3.85
C ALA A 204 17.79 -8.05 4.02
N ALA A 205 17.32 -7.26 5.01
CA ALA A 205 17.89 -5.97 5.39
C ALA A 205 19.03 -6.08 6.42
N GLY A 206 19.29 -7.27 6.98
CA GLY A 206 20.32 -7.51 7.99
C GLY A 206 20.03 -6.86 9.35
N LEU A 207 18.76 -6.86 9.78
CA LEU A 207 18.30 -6.12 10.95
C LEU A 207 17.73 -6.99 12.08
N ASP A 208 17.82 -8.32 11.98
CA ASP A 208 17.13 -9.28 12.85
C ASP A 208 17.27 -8.98 14.35
N GLU A 209 18.47 -8.62 14.83
CA GLU A 209 18.75 -8.38 16.25
C GLU A 209 18.02 -7.15 16.85
N ARG A 210 17.50 -6.27 15.98
CA ARG A 210 16.78 -5.05 16.37
C ARG A 210 15.27 -5.16 16.22
N PHE A 211 14.77 -6.33 15.81
CA PHE A 211 13.36 -6.57 15.56
C PHE A 211 12.79 -7.63 16.50
N ALA A 212 11.63 -7.32 17.07
CA ALA A 212 10.75 -8.26 17.74
C ALA A 212 9.46 -8.41 16.93
N TYR A 213 8.72 -9.50 17.17
CA TYR A 213 7.51 -9.82 16.41
C TYR A 213 6.42 -10.27 17.37
N ILE A 214 5.22 -9.75 17.16
CA ILE A 214 3.99 -10.15 17.84
C ILE A 214 2.99 -10.56 16.76
N GLU A 215 2.43 -11.76 16.91
CA GLU A 215 1.38 -12.30 16.05
C GLU A 215 0.04 -12.13 16.77
N GLY A 216 -0.96 -11.52 16.12
CA GLY A 216 -2.29 -11.39 16.72
C GLY A 216 -3.27 -10.51 15.95
N ASP A 217 -4.49 -10.44 16.48
CA ASP A 217 -5.52 -9.49 16.08
C ASP A 217 -5.32 -8.17 16.84
N MET A 218 -5.03 -7.08 16.12
CA MET A 218 -4.75 -5.77 16.72
C MET A 218 -5.90 -5.18 17.53
N LEU A 219 -7.14 -5.64 17.31
CA LEU A 219 -8.31 -5.19 18.06
C LEU A 219 -8.52 -5.97 19.37
N ALA A 220 -7.94 -7.17 19.49
CA ALA A 220 -8.15 -8.07 20.62
C ALA A 220 -6.86 -8.33 21.43
N ASP A 221 -5.80 -8.77 20.76
CA ASP A 221 -4.59 -9.34 21.36
C ASP A 221 -3.61 -8.28 21.87
N ASP A 222 -2.85 -8.63 22.90
CA ASP A 222 -1.91 -7.71 23.57
C ASP A 222 -0.89 -7.13 22.58
N LEU A 223 -0.83 -5.79 22.52
CA LEU A 223 0.12 -5.06 21.68
C LEU A 223 1.51 -4.93 22.34
N GLY A 224 1.60 -5.27 23.63
CA GLY A 224 2.71 -4.89 24.49
C GLY A 224 2.60 -3.44 24.98
N SER A 225 3.65 -2.96 25.64
CA SER A 225 3.69 -1.64 26.26
C SER A 225 5.05 -0.97 26.12
N ASP A 226 5.12 0.27 26.60
CA ASP A 226 6.36 1.04 26.76
C ASP A 226 7.06 1.43 25.45
N TYR A 227 6.30 1.49 24.36
CA TYR A 227 6.78 2.03 23.09
C TYR A 227 6.86 3.56 23.16
N ASP A 228 7.93 4.16 22.66
CA ASP A 228 7.99 5.61 22.49
C ASP A 228 7.42 6.07 21.14
N LEU A 229 7.24 5.14 20.19
CA LEU A 229 6.63 5.39 18.89
C LEU A 229 5.64 4.28 18.52
N VAL A 230 4.43 4.63 18.09
CA VAL A 230 3.49 3.71 17.44
C VAL A 230 3.21 4.22 16.04
N LEU A 231 3.42 3.37 15.03
CA LEU A 231 3.04 3.63 13.65
C LEU A 231 1.83 2.75 13.29
N ALA A 232 0.75 3.38 12.84
CA ALA A 232 -0.38 2.72 12.20
C ALA A 232 -0.48 3.24 10.75
N SER A 233 0.12 2.52 9.80
CA SER A 233 0.17 2.92 8.40
C SER A 233 -0.77 2.06 7.55
N ASN A 234 -1.70 2.70 6.82
CA ASN A 234 -2.68 2.02 5.98
C ASN A 234 -3.54 1.01 6.77
N ILE A 235 -3.98 1.42 7.97
CA ILE A 235 -4.74 0.56 8.88
C ILE A 235 -6.16 1.05 9.05
N ILE A 236 -6.34 2.33 9.36
CA ILE A 236 -7.63 2.85 9.79
C ILE A 236 -8.70 2.67 8.72
N HIS A 237 -8.31 2.68 7.44
CA HIS A 237 -9.24 2.50 6.33
C HIS A 237 -9.88 1.11 6.25
N MET A 238 -9.33 0.10 6.93
CA MET A 238 -9.87 -1.27 6.90
C MET A 238 -11.05 -1.46 7.85
N TYR A 239 -11.21 -0.54 8.79
CA TYR A 239 -12.10 -0.64 9.94
C TYR A 239 -13.14 0.48 9.93
N GLY A 240 -14.26 0.26 10.62
CA GLY A 240 -15.29 1.26 10.85
C GLY A 240 -14.89 2.26 11.96
N PRO A 241 -15.69 3.32 12.17
CA PRO A 241 -15.41 4.32 13.20
C PRO A 241 -15.35 3.75 14.63
N VAL A 242 -16.14 2.70 14.94
CA VAL A 242 -16.17 2.08 16.27
C VAL A 242 -14.84 1.37 16.56
N GLU A 243 -14.40 0.54 15.62
CA GLU A 243 -13.14 -0.19 15.71
C GLU A 243 -11.95 0.76 15.70
N ASN A 244 -11.98 1.83 14.89
CA ASN A 244 -10.91 2.82 14.85
C ASN A 244 -10.79 3.60 16.16
N ARG A 245 -11.89 3.97 16.83
CA ARG A 245 -11.84 4.58 18.17
C ARG A 245 -11.19 3.64 19.18
N ALA A 246 -11.56 2.36 19.16
CA ALA A 246 -10.95 1.34 20.01
C ALA A 246 -9.45 1.19 19.70
N LEU A 247 -9.07 1.15 18.43
CA LEU A 247 -7.68 1.06 18.00
C LEU A 247 -6.84 2.25 18.48
N MET A 248 -7.34 3.49 18.35
CA MET A 248 -6.63 4.67 18.85
C MET A 248 -6.41 4.59 20.37
N LYS A 249 -7.40 4.10 21.13
CA LYS A 249 -7.25 3.87 22.56
C LYS A 249 -6.18 2.82 22.88
N ARG A 250 -6.12 1.72 22.12
CA ARG A 250 -5.10 0.68 22.27
C ARG A 250 -3.70 1.22 21.95
N CYS A 251 -3.55 2.00 20.89
CA CYS A 251 -2.30 2.70 20.58
C CYS A 251 -1.88 3.64 21.72
N TYR A 252 -2.83 4.39 22.29
CA TYR A 252 -2.56 5.24 23.45
C TYR A 252 -2.06 4.44 24.66
N ASP A 253 -2.67 3.30 24.95
CA ASP A 253 -2.31 2.46 26.10
C ASP A 253 -0.94 1.81 25.94
N ALA A 254 -0.59 1.38 24.72
CA ALA A 254 0.71 0.79 24.40
C ALA A 254 1.88 1.78 24.48
N LEU A 255 1.62 3.08 24.28
CA LEU A 255 2.64 4.12 24.34
C LEU A 255 3.13 4.39 25.77
N ALA A 256 4.44 4.56 25.92
CA ALA A 256 5.05 5.20 27.06
C ALA A 256 4.58 6.67 27.18
N PRO A 257 4.64 7.28 28.39
CA PRO A 257 4.44 8.71 28.54
C PRO A 257 5.35 9.51 27.59
N SER A 258 4.83 10.60 27.01
CA SER A 258 5.53 11.38 25.98
C SER A 258 5.83 10.65 24.66
N GLY A 259 5.29 9.45 24.45
CA GLY A 259 5.39 8.74 23.19
C GLY A 259 4.53 9.36 22.07
N LEU A 260 4.84 8.99 20.83
CA LEU A 260 4.21 9.52 19.62
C LEU A 260 3.41 8.44 18.88
N LEU A 261 2.17 8.75 18.53
CA LEU A 261 1.41 8.03 17.52
C LEU A 261 1.57 8.72 16.16
N ILE A 262 1.89 7.94 15.12
CA ILE A 262 1.83 8.34 13.72
C ILE A 262 0.79 7.47 13.03
N VAL A 263 -0.28 8.09 12.52
CA VAL A 263 -1.21 7.43 11.61
C VAL A 263 -0.93 7.92 10.20
N LYS A 264 -0.63 7.00 9.28
CA LYS A 264 -0.46 7.33 7.86
C LYS A 264 -1.60 6.71 7.07
N ASP A 265 -2.41 7.53 6.40
CA ASP A 265 -3.50 7.02 5.56
C ASP A 265 -3.87 7.98 4.42
N PHE A 266 -4.83 7.58 3.60
CA PHE A 266 -5.42 8.37 2.50
C PHE A 266 -6.57 9.23 3.02
N LEU A 267 -6.23 10.20 3.87
CA LEU A 267 -7.23 11.05 4.53
C LEU A 267 -7.91 11.96 3.51
N VAL A 268 -9.21 12.13 3.67
CA VAL A 268 -10.03 13.03 2.84
C VAL A 268 -10.33 14.33 3.58
N ASP A 269 -10.79 15.33 2.85
CA ASP A 269 -11.27 16.58 3.43
C ASP A 269 -12.63 16.34 4.09
N ASP A 270 -12.99 17.12 5.12
CA ASP A 270 -14.24 16.91 5.89
C ASP A 270 -15.51 16.95 5.02
N GLY A 271 -15.50 17.73 3.94
CA GLY A 271 -16.58 17.77 2.94
C GLY A 271 -16.57 16.62 1.93
N ARG A 272 -15.62 15.67 2.05
CA ARG A 272 -15.35 14.58 1.11
C ARG A 272 -15.22 15.05 -0.35
N SER A 273 -14.64 16.24 -0.54
CA SER A 273 -14.42 16.86 -1.85
C SER A 273 -13.08 16.50 -2.49
N GLY A 274 -12.17 15.90 -1.72
CA GLY A 274 -10.86 15.47 -2.16
C GLY A 274 -10.02 14.96 -1.00
N PRO A 275 -8.76 14.56 -1.26
CA PRO A 275 -8.18 14.39 -2.58
C PRO A 275 -8.86 13.27 -3.39
N ALA A 276 -8.87 13.38 -4.73
CA ALA A 276 -9.55 12.42 -5.61
C ALA A 276 -9.12 10.97 -5.39
N PHE A 277 -7.85 10.73 -5.04
CA PHE A 277 -7.36 9.39 -4.73
C PHE A 277 -8.09 8.76 -3.54
N GLY A 278 -8.21 9.48 -2.41
CA GLY A 278 -8.91 8.97 -1.22
C GLY A 278 -10.39 8.68 -1.46
N LEU A 279 -11.05 9.50 -2.30
CA LEU A 279 -12.44 9.28 -2.68
C LEU A 279 -12.62 8.02 -3.54
N LEU A 280 -11.72 7.77 -4.49
CA LEU A 280 -11.74 6.53 -5.28
C LEU A 280 -11.35 5.32 -4.41
N PHE A 281 -10.42 5.49 -3.49
CA PHE A 281 -9.94 4.43 -2.59
C PHE A 281 -11.03 3.97 -1.60
N ALA A 282 -11.98 4.84 -1.24
CA ALA A 282 -13.16 4.43 -0.45
C ALA A 282 -13.92 3.25 -1.09
N LEU A 283 -14.04 3.23 -2.43
CA LEU A 283 -14.65 2.08 -3.13
C LEU A 283 -13.78 0.82 -3.03
N GLN A 284 -12.45 0.96 -2.99
CA GLN A 284 -11.58 -0.18 -2.73
C GLN A 284 -11.86 -0.78 -1.35
N MET A 285 -12.12 0.04 -0.33
CA MET A 285 -12.49 -0.44 1.00
C MET A 285 -13.87 -1.09 1.02
N LEU A 286 -14.87 -0.47 0.39
CA LEU A 286 -16.22 -1.05 0.26
C LEU A 286 -16.21 -2.46 -0.35
N ILE A 287 -15.36 -2.68 -1.36
CA ILE A 287 -15.28 -3.97 -2.08
C ILE A 287 -14.56 -5.05 -1.26
N HIS A 288 -13.57 -4.66 -0.44
CA HIS A 288 -12.62 -5.60 0.17
C HIS A 288 -12.75 -5.75 1.68
N THR A 289 -13.55 -4.91 2.34
CA THR A 289 -13.66 -4.88 3.81
C THR A 289 -15.12 -4.84 4.25
N PRO A 290 -15.47 -5.40 5.41
CA PRO A 290 -16.86 -5.39 5.88
C PRO A 290 -17.43 -3.98 6.09
N CYS A 291 -16.60 -3.03 6.54
CA CYS A 291 -17.04 -1.70 6.99
C CYS A 291 -16.01 -0.58 6.78
N GLY A 292 -14.91 -0.83 6.07
CA GLY A 292 -13.85 0.16 5.86
C GLY A 292 -14.26 1.30 4.92
N ASP A 293 -13.58 2.43 5.05
CA ASP A 293 -13.77 3.65 4.29
C ASP A 293 -12.46 4.48 4.29
N THR A 294 -12.42 5.60 3.57
CA THR A 294 -11.46 6.67 3.86
C THR A 294 -12.07 7.70 4.81
N TYR A 295 -11.23 8.23 5.68
CA TYR A 295 -11.66 9.06 6.81
C TYR A 295 -11.14 10.48 6.71
N ALA A 296 -11.94 11.41 7.22
CA ALA A 296 -11.57 12.80 7.29
C ALA A 296 -10.57 13.06 8.43
N THR A 297 -9.86 14.18 8.33
CA THR A 297 -8.92 14.59 9.39
C THR A 297 -9.64 14.90 10.69
N SER A 298 -10.85 15.48 10.62
CA SER A 298 -11.67 15.74 11.80
C SER A 298 -12.03 14.45 12.56
N GLU A 299 -12.41 13.38 11.86
CA GLU A 299 -12.74 12.09 12.46
C GLU A 299 -11.54 11.50 13.21
N LEU A 300 -10.35 11.53 12.60
CA LEU A 300 -9.13 11.03 13.23
C LEU A 300 -8.70 11.89 14.44
N SER A 301 -8.90 13.20 14.35
CA SER A 301 -8.70 14.12 15.47
C SER A 301 -9.63 13.78 16.63
N GLU A 302 -10.91 13.56 16.38
CA GLU A 302 -11.87 13.14 17.41
C GLU A 302 -11.44 11.83 18.09
N TRP A 303 -11.08 10.80 17.30
CA TRP A 303 -10.70 9.49 17.86
C TRP A 303 -9.46 9.56 18.72
N THR A 304 -8.46 10.35 18.30
CA THR A 304 -7.23 10.53 19.08
C THR A 304 -7.45 11.39 20.33
N ASN A 305 -8.26 12.45 20.25
CA ASN A 305 -8.62 13.26 21.41
C ASN A 305 -9.39 12.44 22.47
N GLU A 306 -10.34 11.61 22.04
CA GLU A 306 -11.09 10.73 22.95
C GLU A 306 -10.21 9.66 23.61
N ALA A 307 -9.20 9.16 22.89
CA ALA A 307 -8.23 8.23 23.44
C ALA A 307 -7.32 8.87 24.50
N GLY A 308 -7.21 10.21 24.53
CA GLY A 308 -6.44 10.97 25.52
C GLY A 308 -5.14 11.55 24.98
N PHE A 309 -4.90 11.50 23.67
CA PHE A 309 -3.76 12.19 23.06
C PHE A 309 -3.88 13.71 23.19
N ALA A 310 -2.75 14.41 23.14
CA ALA A 310 -2.74 15.85 22.91
C ALA A 310 -3.24 16.17 21.49
N GLU A 311 -3.62 17.43 21.26
CA GLU A 311 -4.06 17.91 19.94
C GLU A 311 -3.03 17.53 18.86
N GLY A 312 -3.50 16.73 17.89
CA GLY A 312 -2.66 16.22 16.83
C GLY A 312 -2.43 17.24 15.71
N ARG A 313 -1.52 16.92 14.81
CA ARG A 313 -1.23 17.73 13.62
C ARG A 313 -1.15 16.88 12.36
N LEU A 314 -1.62 17.47 11.27
CA LEU A 314 -1.56 16.88 9.94
C LEU A 314 -0.27 17.30 9.21
N ILE A 315 0.36 16.35 8.52
CA ILE A 315 1.49 16.59 7.61
C ILE A 315 1.17 15.94 6.26
N GLU A 316 1.31 16.70 5.18
CA GLU A 316 1.24 16.16 3.82
C GLU A 316 2.51 15.34 3.52
N LEU A 317 2.35 14.08 3.12
CA LEU A 317 3.49 13.18 2.83
C LEU A 317 3.70 13.03 1.32
N THR A 318 2.63 12.67 0.61
CA THR A 318 2.61 12.55 -0.84
C THR A 318 1.33 13.19 -1.38
N PRO A 319 1.16 13.35 -2.70
CA PRO A 319 -0.12 13.82 -3.25
C PRO A 319 -1.34 12.96 -2.88
N GLN A 320 -1.13 11.74 -2.37
CA GLN A 320 -2.20 10.81 -1.99
C GLN A 320 -2.31 10.60 -0.48
N ALA A 321 -1.19 10.61 0.25
CA ALA A 321 -1.13 10.18 1.64
C ALA A 321 -0.75 11.33 2.57
N ARG A 322 -1.37 11.31 3.76
CA ARG A 322 -1.16 12.27 4.85
C ARG A 322 -0.71 11.53 6.11
N LEU A 323 -0.07 12.25 7.02
CA LEU A 323 0.28 11.80 8.37
C LEU A 323 -0.52 12.58 9.40
N TRP A 324 -1.05 11.88 10.39
CA TRP A 324 -1.56 12.46 11.62
C TRP A 324 -0.62 12.09 12.77
N LEU A 325 -0.06 13.11 13.42
CA LEU A 325 0.87 12.95 14.54
C LEU A 325 0.16 13.39 15.82
N ALA A 326 0.07 12.49 16.81
CA ALA A 326 -0.56 12.75 18.09
C ALA A 326 0.32 12.25 19.25
N GLY A 327 0.65 13.13 20.19
CA GLY A 327 1.53 12.82 21.31
C GLY A 327 0.76 12.39 22.56
N LYS A 328 1.25 11.37 23.28
CA LYS A 328 0.75 11.01 24.60
C LYS A 328 1.28 12.02 25.62
N PRO A 329 0.42 12.65 26.46
CA PRO A 329 0.88 13.59 27.48
C PRO A 329 1.91 12.94 28.44
N PRO A 330 2.81 13.74 29.07
CA PRO A 330 3.72 13.22 30.07
C PRO A 330 2.93 12.63 31.26
N ALA A 331 3.56 11.70 31.98
CA ALA A 331 2.98 11.18 33.21
C ALA A 331 2.72 12.34 34.16
N ARG A 332 1.49 12.44 34.68
CA ARG A 332 1.19 13.43 35.73
C ARG A 332 2.12 13.12 36.90
N SER A 333 2.99 14.07 37.25
CA SER A 333 3.81 13.98 38.45
C SER A 333 2.86 13.75 39.63
N ALA A 334 3.02 12.63 40.33
CA ALA A 334 2.31 12.39 41.59
C ALA A 334 2.73 13.50 42.55
N GLY A 335 1.80 14.44 42.78
CA GLY A 335 1.95 15.50 43.76
C GLY A 335 1.79 14.98 45.18
#